data_AF-A0A1T8GSQ3-F1
#
_entry.id   AF-A0A1T8GSQ3-F1
#
_cell.length_a   1.000
_cell.length_b   1.000
_cell.length_c   1.000
_cell.angle_alpha   90.00
_cell.angle_beta   90.00
_cell.angle_gamma   90.00
#
_symmetry.space_group_name_H-M   'P 1'
#
loop_
_entity.id
_entity.type
_entity.pdbx_description
1 polymer ?
#
loop_
_entity_poly.entity_id
_entity_poly.type
_entity_poly.pdbx_seq_one_letter_code
_entity_poly.pdbx_strand_id
1 'polypeptide(L)'
;MYDPPDSFDDMLGDADLAPQTGPFVPLEVPGVGVVRARRPMPNAVPVLAMSVNAKIDVVEKQGYLTLFLQNHLESGEHERILVTMMGGELPADSMGRVARAIATWGTARPTLPSSRSV
;
A
#
# COMPACT_ATOMS: atom_id res chain seq x y z
N MET A 1 16.33 -33.67 11.71
CA MET A 1 15.21 -32.72 11.87
C MET A 1 15.24 -31.82 10.65
N TYR A 2 14.20 -31.82 9.83
CA TYR A 2 14.12 -30.92 8.68
C TYR A 2 13.70 -29.56 9.23
N ASP A 3 14.62 -28.60 9.18
CA ASP A 3 14.34 -27.21 9.53
C ASP A 3 13.80 -26.56 8.26
N PRO A 4 12.47 -26.35 8.13
CA PRO A 4 11.95 -25.66 6.97
C PRO A 4 12.58 -24.26 6.95
N PRO A 5 13.03 -23.77 5.77
CA PRO A 5 13.60 -22.43 5.71
C PRO A 5 12.57 -21.41 6.23
N ASP A 6 13.06 -20.35 6.85
CA ASP A 6 12.25 -19.30 7.46
C ASP A 6 11.36 -18.67 6.38
N SER A 7 10.13 -19.17 6.26
CA SER A 7 9.18 -18.85 5.17
C SER A 7 8.95 -17.35 4.92
N PHE A 8 9.29 -16.50 5.88
CA PHE A 8 9.25 -15.06 5.75
C PHE A 8 10.45 -14.50 4.97
N ASP A 9 11.67 -14.95 5.27
CA ASP A 9 12.87 -14.49 4.59
C ASP A 9 12.90 -14.97 3.13
N ASP A 10 12.42 -16.19 2.88
CA ASP A 10 12.22 -16.69 1.51
C ASP A 10 11.19 -15.85 0.74
N MET A 11 10.07 -15.49 1.38
CA MET A 11 9.05 -14.62 0.79
C MET A 11 9.63 -13.23 0.45
N LEU A 12 10.49 -12.67 1.31
CA LEU A 12 11.16 -11.40 1.04
C LEU A 12 12.18 -11.53 -0.12
N GLY A 13 12.93 -12.63 -0.16
CA GLY A 13 13.85 -12.92 -1.26
C GLY A 13 13.14 -13.06 -2.62
N ASP A 14 12.02 -13.79 -2.65
CA ASP A 14 11.18 -13.92 -3.85
C ASP A 14 10.59 -12.56 -4.28
N ALA A 15 10.20 -11.73 -3.31
CA ALA A 15 9.68 -10.41 -3.55
C ALA A 15 10.71 -9.51 -4.24
N ASP A 16 11.96 -9.50 -3.78
CA ASP A 16 13.05 -8.70 -4.36
C ASP A 16 13.34 -9.03 -5.83
N LEU A 17 13.13 -10.30 -6.23
CA LEU A 17 13.30 -10.75 -7.61
C LEU A 17 12.09 -10.47 -8.50
N ALA A 18 10.95 -10.05 -7.94
CA ALA A 18 9.73 -9.81 -8.68
C ALA A 18 9.82 -8.50 -9.50
N PRO A 19 9.62 -8.55 -10.83
CA PRO A 19 9.65 -7.35 -11.66
C PRO A 19 8.46 -6.45 -11.36
N GLN A 20 8.71 -5.14 -11.26
CA GLN A 20 7.67 -4.14 -11.03
C GLN A 20 6.79 -3.92 -12.27
N THR A 21 5.81 -4.78 -12.45
CA THR A 21 4.98 -4.87 -13.66
C THR A 21 3.50 -4.66 -13.34
N GLY A 22 2.72 -4.34 -14.37
CA GLY A 22 1.27 -4.22 -14.27
C GLY A 22 0.73 -2.85 -14.71
N PRO A 23 -0.50 -2.81 -15.25
CA PRO A 23 -1.10 -1.57 -15.73
C PRO A 23 -1.52 -0.67 -14.57
N PHE A 24 -1.37 0.63 -14.75
CA PHE A 24 -2.07 1.62 -13.92
C PHE A 24 -3.53 1.70 -14.38
N VAL A 25 -4.44 1.49 -13.44
CA VAL A 25 -5.88 1.50 -13.67
C VAL A 25 -6.57 2.41 -12.65
N PRO A 26 -7.78 2.92 -12.94
CA PRO A 26 -8.55 3.67 -11.97
C PRO A 26 -8.86 2.83 -10.71
N LEU A 27 -8.55 3.39 -9.54
CA LEU A 27 -8.89 2.87 -8.22
C LEU A 27 -9.74 3.91 -7.49
N GLU A 28 -10.92 3.51 -7.05
CA GLU A 28 -11.77 4.35 -6.21
C GLU A 28 -11.31 4.27 -4.75
N VAL A 29 -11.02 5.43 -4.15
CA VAL A 29 -10.55 5.55 -2.77
C VAL A 29 -11.58 6.35 -1.95
N PRO A 30 -12.22 5.73 -0.94
CA PRO A 30 -13.24 6.40 -0.13
C PRO A 30 -12.74 7.68 0.55
N GLY A 31 -13.42 8.80 0.26
CA GLY A 31 -13.06 10.12 0.80
C GLY A 31 -11.85 10.79 0.14
N VAL A 32 -11.30 10.21 -0.92
CA VAL A 32 -10.24 10.81 -1.75
C VAL A 32 -10.68 10.95 -3.21
N GLY A 33 -11.47 10.01 -3.71
CA GLY A 33 -11.91 9.97 -5.11
C GLY A 33 -11.13 8.93 -5.92
N VAL A 34 -11.08 9.12 -7.23
CA VAL A 34 -10.41 8.18 -8.14
C VAL A 34 -8.93 8.54 -8.25
N VAL A 35 -8.06 7.54 -8.12
CA VAL A 35 -6.62 7.64 -8.35
C VAL A 35 -6.19 6.63 -9.41
N ARG A 36 -5.17 6.96 -10.21
CA ARG A 36 -4.57 6.01 -11.15
C ARG A 36 -3.45 5.24 -10.45
N ALA A 37 -3.70 3.96 -10.21
CA ALA A 37 -2.83 3.11 -9.40
C ALA A 37 -2.70 1.71 -10.00
N ARG A 38 -1.68 0.96 -9.56
CA ARG A 38 -1.54 -0.47 -9.85
C ARG A 38 -1.72 -1.30 -8.59
N ARG A 39 -1.99 -2.60 -8.79
CA ARG A 39 -2.08 -3.56 -7.69
C ARG A 39 -0.76 -3.63 -6.91
N PRO A 40 -0.81 -3.93 -5.60
CA PRO A 40 0.36 -4.04 -4.76
C PRO A 40 1.29 -5.14 -5.29
N MET A 41 2.58 -4.82 -5.42
CA MET A 41 3.60 -5.72 -5.93
C MET A 41 4.30 -6.44 -4.76
N PRO A 42 4.81 -7.67 -4.93
CA PRO A 42 5.49 -8.42 -3.86
C PRO A 42 6.64 -7.64 -3.20
N ASN A 43 7.53 -7.01 -3.97
CA ASN A 43 8.63 -6.17 -3.46
C ASN A 43 8.19 -4.92 -2.68
N ALA A 44 6.91 -4.61 -2.66
CA ALA A 44 6.38 -3.51 -1.87
C ALA A 44 6.13 -3.89 -0.40
N VAL A 45 6.09 -5.19 -0.08
CA VAL A 45 5.78 -5.70 1.26
C VAL A 45 6.76 -5.19 2.33
N PRO A 46 8.10 -5.23 2.15
CA PRO A 46 9.02 -4.71 3.15
C PRO A 46 8.82 -3.20 3.37
N VAL A 47 8.66 -2.44 2.30
CA VAL A 47 8.45 -0.99 2.35
C VAL A 47 7.16 -0.65 3.11
N LEU A 48 6.07 -1.34 2.81
CA LEU A 48 4.80 -1.15 3.50
C LEU A 48 4.92 -1.53 4.99
N ALA A 49 5.59 -2.64 5.31
CA ALA A 49 5.82 -3.05 6.70
C ALA A 49 6.63 -2.00 7.49
N MET A 50 7.65 -1.41 6.86
CA MET A 50 8.44 -0.36 7.49
C MET A 50 7.65 0.93 7.71
N SER A 51 6.72 1.27 6.82
CA SER A 51 5.85 2.45 6.99
C SER A 51 4.98 2.42 8.26
N VAL A 52 4.74 1.24 8.84
CA VAL A 52 3.97 1.06 10.08
C VAL A 52 4.81 0.55 11.26
N ASN A 53 6.12 0.39 11.08
CA ASN A 53 7.00 -0.19 12.08
C ASN A 53 7.09 0.71 13.33
N ALA A 54 6.80 0.17 14.51
CA ALA A 54 6.80 0.92 15.77
C ALA A 54 8.21 1.33 16.24
N LYS A 55 9.26 0.67 15.75
CA LYS A 55 10.66 0.82 16.21
C LYS A 55 11.45 1.92 15.52
N ILE A 56 10.94 2.47 14.41
CA ILE A 56 11.58 3.53 13.64
C ILE A 56 10.88 4.88 13.89
N ASP A 57 11.54 5.98 13.56
CA ASP A 57 11.00 7.32 13.76
C ASP A 57 9.87 7.66 12.77
N VAL A 58 9.14 8.74 13.04
CA VAL A 58 7.98 9.14 12.21
C VAL A 58 8.40 9.61 10.82
N VAL A 59 9.54 10.28 10.68
CA VAL A 59 10.04 10.78 9.39
C VAL A 59 10.39 9.61 8.49
N GLU A 60 11.05 8.60 9.05
CA GLU A 60 11.41 7.37 8.38
C GLU A 60 10.17 6.59 7.93
N LYS A 61 9.14 6.46 8.79
CA LYS A 61 7.84 5.88 8.41
C LYS A 61 7.21 6.59 7.20
N GLN A 62 7.23 7.92 7.21
CA GLN A 62 6.70 8.72 6.11
C GLN A 62 7.51 8.53 4.83
N GLY A 63 8.83 8.39 4.94
CA GLY A 63 9.70 8.05 3.81
C GLY A 63 9.30 6.72 3.15
N TYR A 64 9.12 5.67 3.96
CA TYR A 64 8.67 4.37 3.45
C TYR A 64 7.24 4.41 2.89
N LEU A 65 6.32 5.13 3.52
CA LEU A 65 4.97 5.31 3.00
C LEU A 65 4.99 6.01 1.63
N THR A 66 5.80 7.05 1.50
CA THR A 66 5.98 7.80 0.25
C THR A 66 6.55 6.89 -0.84
N LEU A 67 7.57 6.10 -0.52
CA LEU A 67 8.14 5.12 -1.45
C LEU A 67 7.10 4.09 -1.91
N PHE A 68 6.28 3.58 -0.99
CA PHE A 68 5.18 2.67 -1.33
C PHE A 68 4.20 3.33 -2.32
N LEU A 69 3.76 4.56 -2.03
CA LEU A 69 2.81 5.28 -2.87
C LEU A 69 3.39 5.59 -4.26
N GLN A 70 4.61 6.13 -4.34
CA GLN A 70 5.27 6.45 -5.61
C GLN A 70 5.47 5.21 -6.48
N ASN A 71 5.73 4.05 -5.87
CA ASN A 71 5.84 2.80 -6.61
C ASN A 71 4.50 2.28 -7.13
N HIS A 72 3.35 2.74 -6.64
CA HIS A 72 2.03 2.18 -7.00
C HIS A 72 1.08 3.18 -7.65
N LEU A 73 1.40 4.47 -7.60
CA LEU A 73 0.67 5.53 -8.27
C LEU A 73 1.27 5.81 -9.64
N GLU A 74 0.42 6.17 -10.59
CA GLU A 74 0.89 6.71 -11.87
C GLU A 74 1.60 8.05 -11.63
N SER A 75 2.53 8.40 -12.52
CA SER A 75 3.32 9.64 -12.39
C SER A 75 2.41 10.86 -12.24
N GLY A 76 2.70 11.72 -11.27
CA GLY A 76 1.93 12.94 -10.98
C GLY A 76 0.73 12.74 -10.05
N GLU A 77 0.26 11.51 -9.82
CA GLU A 77 -0.87 11.26 -8.92
C GLU A 77 -0.51 11.55 -7.46
N HIS A 78 0.71 11.21 -7.04
CA HIS A 78 1.20 11.50 -5.69
C HIS A 78 1.24 13.02 -5.44
N GLU A 79 1.81 13.79 -6.36
CA GLU A 79 1.92 15.25 -6.28
C GLU A 79 0.53 15.89 -6.31
N ARG A 80 -0.36 15.39 -7.18
CA ARG A 80 -1.76 15.86 -7.28
C ARG A 80 -2.46 15.73 -5.93
N ILE A 81 -2.41 14.56 -5.29
CA ILE A 81 -3.04 14.33 -3.99
C ILE A 81 -2.44 15.27 -2.94
N LEU A 82 -1.12 15.41 -2.90
CA LEU A 82 -0.44 16.28 -1.94
C LEU A 82 -0.84 17.75 -2.10
N VAL A 83 -0.91 18.25 -3.33
CA VAL A 83 -1.34 19.62 -3.63
C VAL A 83 -2.79 19.85 -3.21
N THR A 84 -3.69 18.91 -3.52
CA THR A 84 -5.10 18.99 -3.12
C THR A 84 -5.27 18.94 -1.59
N MET A 85 -4.44 18.18 -0.88
CA MET A 85 -4.39 18.20 0.60
C MET A 85 -3.91 19.55 1.14
N MET A 86 -2.88 20.15 0.54
CA MET A 86 -2.40 21.49 0.92
C MET A 86 -3.46 22.57 0.70
N GLY A 87 -4.31 22.42 -0.32
CA GLY A 87 -5.47 23.29 -0.58
C GLY A 87 -6.64 23.10 0.40
N GLY A 88 -6.59 22.08 1.27
CA GLY A 88 -7.67 21.78 2.22
C GLY A 88 -8.89 21.09 1.61
N GLU A 89 -8.81 20.69 0.33
CA GLU A 89 -9.89 19.99 -0.39
C GLU A 89 -9.92 18.49 -0.06
N LEU A 90 -8.79 17.94 0.37
CA LEU A 90 -8.66 16.55 0.80
C LEU A 90 -8.33 16.43 2.30
N PRO A 91 -8.84 15.39 2.98
CA PRO A 91 -8.49 15.09 4.37
C PRO A 91 -6.98 14.91 4.59
N ALA A 92 -6.49 15.24 5.80
CA ALA A 92 -5.08 15.09 6.17
C ALA A 92 -4.59 13.63 6.13
N ASP A 93 -5.50 12.64 6.22
CA ASP A 93 -5.19 11.21 6.17
C ASP A 93 -5.29 10.61 4.76
N SER A 94 -5.47 11.42 3.71
CA SER A 94 -5.71 10.96 2.34
C SER A 94 -4.62 10.03 1.81
N MET A 95 -3.34 10.34 2.05
CA MET A 95 -2.23 9.46 1.67
C MET A 95 -2.33 8.07 2.33
N GLY A 96 -2.71 8.03 3.61
CA GLY A 96 -2.96 6.78 4.33
C GLY A 96 -4.15 5.99 3.78
N ARG A 97 -5.21 6.68 3.37
CA ARG A 97 -6.39 6.06 2.72
C ARG A 97 -6.03 5.43 1.37
N VAL A 98 -5.25 6.13 0.55
CA VAL A 98 -4.76 5.64 -0.74
C VAL A 98 -3.85 4.43 -0.52
N ALA A 99 -2.89 4.52 0.40
CA ALA A 99 -2.00 3.40 0.71
C ALA A 99 -2.78 2.15 1.16
N ARG A 100 -3.79 2.33 2.03
CA ARG A 100 -4.68 1.25 2.45
C ARG A 100 -5.50 0.66 1.30
N ALA A 101 -6.04 1.49 0.43
CA ALA A 101 -6.82 1.04 -0.72
C ALA A 101 -5.97 0.20 -1.68
N ILE A 102 -4.73 0.62 -1.96
CA ILE A 102 -3.77 -0.14 -2.76
C ILE A 102 -3.40 -1.45 -2.05
N ALA A 103 -2.98 -1.39 -0.78
CA ALA A 103 -2.54 -2.57 -0.03
C ALA A 103 -3.61 -3.66 0.10
N THR A 104 -4.88 -3.25 0.12
CA THR A 104 -6.02 -4.18 0.24
C THR A 104 -6.70 -4.48 -1.10
N TRP A 105 -6.11 -4.05 -2.23
CA TRP A 105 -6.72 -4.16 -3.54
C TRP A 105 -6.92 -5.63 -3.95
N GLY A 106 -8.18 -6.06 -4.00
CA GLY A 106 -8.56 -7.43 -4.35
C GLY A 106 -8.42 -8.43 -3.19
N THR A 107 -7.93 -7.99 -2.03
CA THR A 107 -7.81 -8.78 -0.79
C THR A 107 -8.72 -8.29 0.32
N ALA A 108 -9.34 -7.12 0.15
CA ALA A 108 -10.43 -6.61 0.98
C ALA A 108 -11.67 -7.51 0.87
N ARG A 109 -11.61 -8.71 1.45
CA ARG A 109 -12.83 -9.40 1.86
C ARG A 109 -13.52 -8.50 2.88
N PRO A 110 -14.83 -8.23 2.76
CA PRO A 110 -15.58 -7.58 3.83
C PRO A 110 -15.35 -8.39 5.10
N THR A 111 -14.68 -7.81 6.11
CA THR A 111 -14.51 -8.43 7.44
C THR A 111 -15.81 -8.33 8.24
N LEU A 112 -16.96 -8.47 7.57
CA LEU A 112 -18.24 -8.62 8.25
C LEU A 112 -18.21 -9.98 8.98
N PRO A 113 -18.75 -10.08 10.20
CA PRO A 113 -18.99 -11.38 10.82
C PRO A 113 -19.76 -12.26 9.83
N SER A 114 -19.28 -13.47 9.56
CA SER A 114 -20.05 -14.41 8.76
C SER A 114 -21.35 -14.72 9.50
N SER A 115 -22.49 -14.27 8.99
CA SER A 115 -23.81 -14.54 9.56
C SER A 115 -24.32 -15.96 9.27
N ARG A 116 -23.43 -16.93 9.04
CA ARG A 116 -23.79 -18.33 8.80
C ARG A 116 -23.17 -19.24 9.85
N SER A 117 -23.81 -19.22 11.01
CA SER A 117 -23.97 -20.40 11.86
C SER A 117 -25.48 -20.60 12.01
N VAL A 118 -26.07 -21.40 11.12
CA VAL A 118 -27.42 -21.99 11.30
C VAL A 118 -27.25 -23.48 11.43
#